data_AF-A0A3S4RAZ2-F1
#
_entry.id   AF-A0A3S4RAZ2-F1
#
_cell.length_a   1.000
_cell.length_b   1.000
_cell.length_c   1.000
_cell.angle_alpha   90.00
_cell.angle_beta   90.00
_cell.angle_gamma   90.00
#
_symmetry.space_group_name_H-M   'P 1'
#
loop_
_entity.id
_entity.type
_entity.pdbx_description
1 polymer ?
#
loop_
_entity_poly.entity_id
_entity_poly.type
_entity_poly.pdbx_seq_one_letter_code
_entity_poly.pdbx_strand_id
1 'polypeptide(L)'
;MRLPGRRRQSSDPAGSPGAGADDPTRFQPGGTSAQDAQDYAASLSPAEAGPGPEDPRRRAARLRRRRRLLTWGGVPAVLVLIVSVWMVLVWGLTTAANRAAVQGDYDLAASRYRTVSTINPLLEQWRVHYNLGTALLMAEDLDAAAAELEAALPLAPRAQTVTAQDADGNAVEIKDPYAPECLVRVNLYVTRSAQAQVATEAGDTAGAQEHNAQATSAAGECEIPPPQSADPTASPSQTSQPSPSPTSTADPSSSPSSSPTPDPSSSPSSSASPSSSPGASESASPSPSPTPGQRDELEQRNNDANEGDGSGVSSGRRW
;
A
#
# COMPACT_ATOMS: atom_id res chain seq x y z
N MET A 1 -24.29 -53.56 71.79
CA MET A 1 -23.83 -54.72 71.00
C MET A 1 -22.36 -54.50 70.64
N ARG A 2 -21.40 -55.12 71.33
CA ARG A 2 -20.83 -56.47 71.08
C ARG A 2 -20.28 -56.66 69.66
N LEU A 3 -18.95 -56.55 69.54
CA LEU A 3 -18.10 -57.38 68.66
C LEU A 3 -18.26 -58.86 69.06
N PRO A 4 -18.05 -59.83 68.15
CA PRO A 4 -16.72 -60.42 67.91
C PRO A 4 -16.49 -60.76 66.41
N GLY A 5 -15.31 -61.08 65.87
CA GLY A 5 -13.99 -61.37 66.42
C GLY A 5 -13.36 -62.60 65.72
N ARG A 6 -12.07 -62.46 65.33
CA ARG A 6 -10.99 -63.50 65.24
C ARG A 6 -11.11 -64.61 64.16
N ARG A 7 -10.06 -65.20 63.55
CA ARG A 7 -8.60 -65.41 63.79
C ARG A 7 -7.85 -65.39 62.42
N ARG A 8 -6.61 -64.91 62.23
CA ARG A 8 -5.23 -65.34 62.66
C ARG A 8 -4.73 -66.71 62.14
N GLN A 9 -3.74 -66.67 61.22
CA GLN A 9 -2.44 -67.40 61.20
C GLN A 9 -1.81 -67.30 59.78
N SER A 10 -0.73 -66.51 59.57
CA SER A 10 0.71 -66.79 59.75
C SER A 10 1.36 -67.55 58.58
N SER A 11 2.22 -66.86 57.83
CA SER A 11 3.53 -67.37 57.34
C SER A 11 4.27 -66.25 56.60
N ASP A 12 5.30 -65.69 57.22
CA ASP A 12 6.46 -65.21 56.47
C ASP A 12 7.14 -66.43 55.81
N PRO A 13 7.78 -66.23 54.66
CA PRO A 13 9.23 -66.32 54.69
C PRO A 13 9.89 -65.11 54.03
N ALA A 14 11.05 -64.79 54.59
CA ALA A 14 12.00 -63.80 54.14
C ALA A 14 12.25 -63.79 52.62
N GLY A 15 12.38 -62.58 52.05
CA GLY A 15 12.74 -62.40 50.64
C GLY A 15 12.92 -60.93 50.25
N SER A 16 13.99 -60.33 50.77
CA SER A 16 14.71 -59.12 50.30
C SER A 16 13.99 -57.75 50.32
N PRO A 17 14.56 -56.75 51.01
CA PRO A 17 14.07 -55.38 50.94
C PRO A 17 14.39 -54.81 49.56
N GLY A 18 13.39 -54.17 48.94
CA GLY A 18 13.60 -53.36 47.76
C GLY A 18 14.66 -52.29 48.05
N ALA A 19 15.77 -52.36 47.33
CA ALA A 19 16.69 -51.26 47.22
C ALA A 19 15.90 -50.11 46.56
N GLY A 20 15.62 -49.07 47.35
CA GLY A 20 14.99 -47.85 46.89
C GLY A 20 15.78 -47.24 45.73
N ALA A 21 15.08 -46.51 44.87
CA ALA A 21 15.63 -45.84 43.69
C ALA A 21 16.71 -44.77 44.00
N ASP A 22 17.15 -44.64 45.25
CA ASP A 22 18.02 -43.60 45.80
C ASP A 22 19.31 -44.17 46.42
N ASP A 23 19.82 -45.31 45.92
CA ASP A 23 21.15 -45.81 46.33
C ASP A 23 22.26 -45.21 45.46
N PRO A 24 23.13 -44.34 45.99
CA PRO A 24 24.22 -43.71 45.24
C PRO A 24 25.29 -44.71 44.76
N THR A 25 25.28 -45.94 45.27
CA THR A 25 26.22 -46.99 44.84
C THR A 25 25.89 -47.59 43.47
N ARG A 26 24.65 -47.40 42.97
CA ARG A 26 24.21 -47.83 41.63
C ARG A 26 25.08 -47.32 40.49
N PHE A 27 25.67 -46.13 40.65
CA PHE A 27 26.46 -45.46 39.62
C PHE A 27 27.97 -45.72 39.74
N GLN A 28 28.41 -46.58 40.66
CA GLN A 28 29.80 -47.04 40.74
C GLN A 28 30.06 -48.21 39.78
N PRO A 29 31.30 -48.37 39.26
CA PRO A 29 31.66 -49.51 38.42
C PRO A 29 31.44 -50.82 39.20
N GLY A 30 30.52 -51.66 38.71
CA GLY A 30 30.08 -52.90 39.38
C GLY A 30 28.84 -52.77 40.27
N GLY A 31 28.25 -51.57 40.40
CA GLY A 31 27.08 -51.27 41.23
C GLY A 31 25.73 -51.68 40.64
N THR A 32 25.72 -52.26 39.44
CA THR A 32 24.54 -52.91 38.84
C THR A 32 24.92 -54.33 38.49
N SER A 33 24.07 -55.31 38.82
CA SER A 33 24.33 -56.68 38.40
C SER A 33 24.20 -56.79 36.88
N ALA A 34 24.89 -57.75 36.26
CA ALA A 34 24.78 -57.98 34.82
C ALA A 34 23.33 -58.27 34.40
N GLN A 35 22.52 -58.82 35.29
CA GLN A 35 21.09 -59.06 35.08
C GLN A 35 20.29 -57.76 35.11
N ASP A 36 20.54 -56.87 36.07
CA ASP A 36 19.88 -55.55 36.12
C ASP A 36 20.24 -54.68 34.91
N ALA A 37 21.49 -54.77 34.45
CA ALA A 37 21.94 -54.09 33.23
C ALA A 37 21.26 -54.68 31.98
N GLN A 38 21.06 -55.99 31.93
CA GLN A 38 20.33 -56.68 30.84
C GLN A 38 18.83 -56.37 30.87
N ASP A 39 18.20 -56.32 32.04
CA ASP A 39 16.78 -55.97 32.20
C ASP A 39 16.53 -54.50 31.88
N TYR A 40 17.43 -53.62 32.31
CA TYR A 40 17.39 -52.20 31.92
C TYR A 40 17.61 -52.03 30.42
N ALA A 41 18.60 -52.73 29.83
CA ALA A 41 18.82 -52.73 28.39
C ALA A 41 17.63 -53.32 27.62
N ALA A 42 16.94 -54.34 28.14
CA ALA A 42 15.73 -54.91 27.55
C ALA A 42 14.53 -53.95 27.65
N SER A 43 14.46 -53.14 28.71
CA SER A 43 13.43 -52.10 28.86
C SER A 43 13.64 -50.88 27.96
N LEU A 44 14.90 -50.58 27.62
CA LEU A 44 15.28 -49.53 26.68
C LEU A 44 15.36 -50.01 25.24
N SER A 45 15.51 -51.31 25.03
CA SER A 45 15.38 -51.92 23.71
C SER A 45 13.96 -51.62 23.25
N PRO A 46 13.77 -50.82 22.20
CA PRO A 46 12.45 -50.68 21.62
C PRO A 46 12.07 -52.11 21.24
N ALA A 47 11.10 -52.71 21.93
CA ALA A 47 10.59 -54.02 21.59
C ALA A 47 10.50 -54.05 20.08
N GLU A 48 11.33 -54.90 19.45
CA GLU A 48 11.50 -54.96 18.00
C GLU A 48 10.11 -55.12 17.42
N ALA A 49 9.49 -54.00 17.08
CA ALA A 49 8.23 -53.94 16.43
C ALA A 49 8.60 -54.35 15.02
N GLY A 50 8.68 -55.67 14.80
CA GLY A 50 8.77 -56.25 13.48
C GLY A 50 7.68 -55.65 12.59
N PRO A 51 7.77 -55.83 11.26
CA PRO A 51 6.87 -55.21 10.29
C PRO A 51 5.47 -55.86 10.35
N GLY A 52 4.81 -55.77 11.49
CA GLY A 52 3.46 -56.20 11.75
C GLY A 52 2.50 -55.05 11.48
N PRO A 53 1.27 -55.34 11.04
CA PRO A 53 0.27 -54.32 10.77
C PRO A 53 0.00 -53.55 12.07
N GLU A 54 0.18 -52.24 11.98
CA GLU A 54 0.07 -51.37 13.13
C GLU A 54 -1.33 -51.44 13.78
N ASP A 55 -1.33 -51.51 15.10
CA ASP A 55 -2.51 -51.62 15.94
C ASP A 55 -3.51 -50.45 15.65
N PRO A 56 -4.73 -50.73 15.14
CA PRO A 56 -5.59 -49.72 14.52
C PRO A 56 -6.03 -48.61 15.48
N ARG A 57 -6.09 -48.90 16.78
CA ARG A 57 -6.43 -47.94 17.84
C ARG A 57 -5.33 -46.89 18.06
N ARG A 58 -4.06 -47.28 17.95
CA ARG A 58 -2.90 -46.37 18.06
C ARG A 58 -2.83 -45.44 16.85
N ARG A 59 -3.07 -45.99 15.65
CA ARG A 59 -3.18 -45.21 14.41
C ARG A 59 -4.32 -44.18 14.49
N ALA A 60 -5.50 -44.57 14.97
CA ALA A 60 -6.63 -43.67 15.14
C ALA A 60 -6.35 -42.52 16.13
N ALA A 61 -5.69 -42.79 17.26
CA ALA A 61 -5.35 -41.76 18.25
C ALA A 61 -4.36 -40.72 17.69
N ARG A 62 -3.33 -41.15 16.94
CA ARG A 62 -2.39 -40.23 16.28
C ARG A 62 -3.06 -39.39 15.19
N LEU A 63 -3.95 -39.99 14.39
CA LEU A 63 -4.70 -39.26 13.37
C LEU A 63 -5.66 -38.21 13.97
N ARG A 64 -6.30 -38.50 15.11
CA ARG A 64 -7.13 -37.52 15.83
C ARG A 64 -6.31 -36.33 16.34
N ARG A 65 -5.12 -36.57 16.91
CA ARG A 65 -4.20 -35.49 17.34
C ARG A 65 -3.71 -34.66 16.15
N ARG A 66 -3.31 -35.29 15.04
CA ARG A 66 -2.90 -34.60 13.81
C ARG A 66 -4.02 -33.77 13.19
N ARG A 67 -5.25 -34.31 13.11
CA ARG A 67 -6.43 -33.55 12.66
C ARG A 67 -6.68 -32.33 13.53
N ARG A 68 -6.62 -32.48 14.86
CA ARG A 68 -6.80 -31.36 15.80
C ARG A 68 -5.73 -30.27 15.61
N LEU A 69 -4.48 -30.65 15.40
CA LEU A 69 -3.38 -29.72 15.12
C LEU A 69 -3.54 -29.02 13.76
N LEU A 70 -3.95 -29.73 12.71
CA LEU A 70 -4.21 -29.14 11.39
C LEU A 70 -5.42 -28.21 11.39
N THR A 71 -6.46 -28.49 12.16
CA THR A 71 -7.63 -27.59 12.27
C THR A 71 -7.32 -26.33 13.06
N TRP A 72 -6.52 -26.43 14.13
CA TRP A 72 -6.21 -25.28 15.00
C TRP A 72 -5.04 -24.44 14.50
N GLY A 73 -4.07 -25.02 13.78
CA GLY A 73 -2.93 -24.29 13.23
C GLY A 73 -2.92 -24.19 11.70
N GLY A 74 -3.34 -25.24 11.00
CA GLY A 74 -3.28 -25.30 9.54
C GLY A 74 -4.32 -24.40 8.86
N VAL A 75 -5.57 -24.42 9.30
CA VAL A 75 -6.64 -23.60 8.69
C VAL A 75 -6.37 -22.09 8.86
N PRO A 76 -6.05 -21.57 10.07
CA PRO A 76 -5.68 -20.16 10.21
C PRO A 76 -4.43 -19.78 9.41
N ALA A 77 -3.42 -20.65 9.36
CA ALA A 77 -2.20 -20.38 8.57
C ALA A 77 -2.49 -20.28 7.07
N VAL A 78 -3.34 -21.15 6.52
CA VAL A 78 -3.74 -21.07 5.10
C VAL A 78 -4.54 -19.80 4.82
N LEU A 79 -5.45 -19.40 5.72
CA LEU A 79 -6.18 -18.14 5.56
C LEU A 79 -5.25 -16.93 5.55
N VAL A 80 -4.26 -16.88 6.45
CA VAL A 80 -3.25 -15.81 6.46
C VAL A 80 -2.49 -15.79 5.13
N LEU A 81 -2.07 -16.95 4.61
CA LEU A 81 -1.38 -17.01 3.31
C LEU A 81 -2.25 -16.50 2.16
N ILE A 82 -3.53 -16.87 2.13
CA ILE A 82 -4.48 -16.39 1.11
C ILE A 82 -4.62 -14.87 1.20
N VAL A 83 -4.84 -14.32 2.39
CA VAL A 83 -4.95 -12.87 2.60
C VAL A 83 -3.64 -12.16 2.24
N SER A 84 -2.47 -12.73 2.58
CA SER A 84 -1.17 -12.16 2.21
C SER A 84 -0.98 -12.12 0.69
N VAL A 85 -1.28 -13.21 -0.01
CA VAL A 85 -1.19 -13.25 -1.49
C VAL A 85 -2.17 -12.26 -2.12
N TRP A 86 -3.39 -12.18 -1.59
CA TRP A 86 -4.39 -11.23 -2.05
C TRP A 86 -3.96 -9.77 -1.83
N MET A 87 -3.40 -9.44 -0.65
CA MET A 87 -2.85 -8.10 -0.37
C MET A 87 -1.71 -7.74 -1.33
N VAL A 88 -0.79 -8.67 -1.59
CA VAL A 88 0.31 -8.46 -2.56
C VAL A 88 -0.24 -8.26 -3.97
N LEU A 89 -1.29 -8.98 -4.37
CA LEU A 89 -1.94 -8.82 -5.66
C LEU A 89 -2.59 -7.43 -5.80
N VAL A 90 -3.39 -7.01 -4.80
CA VAL A 90 -4.03 -5.68 -4.79
C VAL A 90 -2.97 -4.58 -4.83
N TRP A 91 -1.95 -4.65 -3.96
CA TRP A 91 -0.86 -3.67 -3.92
C TRP A 91 -0.07 -3.62 -5.23
N GLY A 92 0.22 -4.77 -5.82
CA GLY A 92 0.91 -4.87 -7.10
C GLY A 92 0.12 -4.25 -8.25
N LEU A 93 -1.20 -4.49 -8.30
CA LEU A 93 -2.08 -3.89 -9.30
C LEU A 93 -2.21 -2.38 -9.14
N THR A 94 -2.38 -1.88 -7.90
CA THR A 94 -2.42 -0.44 -7.61
C THR A 94 -1.10 0.22 -8.00
N THR A 95 0.04 -0.36 -7.64
CA THR A 95 1.35 0.18 -8.01
C THR A 95 1.56 0.19 -9.53
N ALA A 96 1.11 -0.86 -10.23
CA ALA A 96 1.16 -0.91 -11.68
C ALA A 96 0.25 0.16 -12.33
N ALA A 97 -0.94 0.40 -11.75
CA ALA A 97 -1.85 1.45 -12.20
C ALA A 97 -1.24 2.85 -12.03
N ASN A 98 -0.69 3.16 -10.85
CA ASN A 98 -0.03 4.44 -10.60
C ASN A 98 1.13 4.67 -11.57
N ARG A 99 1.96 3.64 -11.81
CA ARG A 99 3.07 3.74 -12.79
C ARG A 99 2.58 3.99 -14.21
N ALA A 100 1.48 3.37 -14.61
CA ALA A 100 0.87 3.60 -15.92
C ALA A 100 0.35 5.05 -16.03
N ALA A 101 -0.29 5.57 -14.97
CA ALA A 101 -0.75 6.96 -14.91
C ALA A 101 0.41 7.97 -15.07
N VAL A 102 1.52 7.78 -14.33
CA VAL A 102 2.74 8.61 -14.44
C VAL A 102 3.34 8.58 -15.85
N GLN A 103 3.14 7.49 -16.60
CA GLN A 103 3.61 7.35 -17.98
C GLN A 103 2.62 7.92 -19.01
N GLY A 104 1.47 8.42 -18.56
CA GLY A 104 0.38 8.91 -19.42
C GLY A 104 -0.48 7.81 -20.04
N ASP A 105 -0.28 6.54 -19.68
CA ASP A 105 -1.09 5.40 -20.17
C ASP A 105 -2.32 5.20 -19.25
N TYR A 106 -3.29 6.11 -19.41
CA TYR A 106 -4.48 6.16 -18.56
C TYR A 106 -5.46 5.02 -18.84
N ASP A 107 -5.51 4.48 -20.07
CA ASP A 107 -6.28 3.28 -20.40
C ASP A 107 -5.75 2.06 -19.63
N LEU A 108 -4.44 1.88 -19.62
CA LEU A 108 -3.81 0.82 -18.83
C LEU A 108 -4.05 1.05 -17.34
N ALA A 109 -3.90 2.27 -16.83
CA ALA A 109 -4.18 2.60 -15.43
C ALA A 109 -5.62 2.24 -15.04
N ALA A 110 -6.61 2.68 -15.81
CA ALA A 110 -8.02 2.37 -15.60
C ALA A 110 -8.30 0.86 -15.64
N SER A 111 -7.66 0.11 -16.56
CA SER A 111 -7.82 -1.35 -16.62
C SER A 111 -7.33 -2.06 -15.35
N ARG A 112 -6.23 -1.58 -14.76
CA ARG A 112 -5.65 -2.13 -13.52
C ARG A 112 -6.51 -1.77 -12.32
N TYR A 113 -6.97 -0.52 -12.21
CA TYR A 113 -7.89 -0.13 -11.14
C TYR A 113 -9.24 -0.85 -11.23
N ARG A 114 -9.76 -1.11 -12.43
CA ARG A 114 -10.96 -1.93 -12.61
C ARG A 114 -10.77 -3.37 -12.13
N THR A 115 -9.56 -3.91 -12.31
CA THR A 115 -9.21 -5.21 -11.72
C THR A 115 -9.21 -5.11 -10.19
N VAL A 116 -8.61 -4.05 -9.63
CA VAL A 116 -8.61 -3.79 -8.17
C VAL A 116 -10.04 -3.69 -7.63
N SER A 117 -10.94 -2.95 -8.29
CA SER A 117 -12.34 -2.82 -7.85
C SER A 117 -13.11 -4.13 -7.86
N THR A 118 -12.76 -5.04 -8.77
CA THR A 118 -13.37 -6.37 -8.83
C THR A 118 -12.87 -7.29 -7.70
N ILE A 119 -11.59 -7.20 -7.32
CA ILE A 119 -10.98 -8.12 -6.35
C ILE A 119 -10.90 -7.57 -4.92
N ASN A 120 -11.14 -6.27 -4.73
CA ASN A 120 -11.15 -5.62 -3.42
C ASN A 120 -12.57 -5.20 -3.02
N PRO A 121 -13.36 -6.11 -2.42
CA PRO A 121 -14.74 -5.80 -2.02
C PRO A 121 -14.86 -5.11 -0.65
N LEU A 122 -13.75 -4.92 0.09
CA LEU A 122 -13.83 -4.56 1.52
C LEU A 122 -12.94 -3.39 1.95
N LEU A 123 -11.73 -3.24 1.41
CA LEU A 123 -10.76 -2.26 1.92
C LEU A 123 -10.86 -0.95 1.16
N GLU A 124 -10.86 0.16 1.91
CA GLU A 124 -10.74 1.52 1.38
C GLU A 124 -11.58 1.76 0.11
N GLN A 125 -12.86 1.37 0.17
CA GLN A 125 -13.72 1.33 -1.02
C GLN A 125 -13.84 2.70 -1.70
N TRP A 126 -13.79 3.79 -0.93
CA TRP A 126 -13.73 5.13 -1.48
C TRP A 126 -12.48 5.34 -2.35
N ARG A 127 -11.29 4.86 -1.94
CA ARG A 127 -10.04 4.95 -2.73
C ARG A 127 -10.12 4.12 -3.99
N VAL A 128 -10.72 2.93 -3.92
CA VAL A 128 -10.90 2.04 -5.08
C VAL A 128 -11.69 2.75 -6.18
N HIS A 129 -12.84 3.31 -5.83
CA HIS A 129 -13.69 4.04 -6.75
C HIS A 129 -13.07 5.38 -7.19
N TYR A 130 -12.46 6.11 -6.26
CA TYR A 130 -11.77 7.38 -6.55
C TYR A 130 -10.62 7.21 -7.53
N ASN A 131 -9.76 6.21 -7.34
CA ASN A 131 -8.62 5.93 -8.21
C ASN A 131 -9.08 5.52 -9.62
N LEU A 132 -10.08 4.63 -9.69
CA LEU A 132 -10.65 4.21 -10.98
C LEU A 132 -11.30 5.39 -11.70
N GLY A 133 -12.14 6.17 -11.00
CA GLY A 133 -12.80 7.34 -11.57
C GLY A 133 -11.81 8.41 -12.04
N THR A 134 -10.73 8.64 -11.30
CA THR A 134 -9.68 9.58 -11.69
C THR A 134 -8.91 9.08 -12.92
N ALA A 135 -8.57 7.80 -12.99
CA ALA A 135 -7.93 7.23 -14.18
C ALA A 135 -8.85 7.29 -15.41
N LEU A 136 -10.17 7.08 -15.25
CA LEU A 136 -11.16 7.20 -16.32
C LEU A 136 -11.32 8.64 -16.80
N LEU A 137 -11.32 9.62 -15.89
CA LEU A 137 -11.33 11.04 -16.23
C LEU A 137 -10.11 11.39 -17.12
N MET A 138 -8.95 10.85 -16.77
CA MET A 138 -7.72 11.04 -17.55
C MET A 138 -7.76 10.27 -18.87
N ALA A 139 -8.44 9.14 -18.94
CA ALA A 139 -8.72 8.42 -20.19
C ALA A 139 -9.88 9.03 -21.01
N GLU A 140 -10.46 10.15 -20.56
CA GLU A 140 -11.57 10.88 -21.20
C GLU A 140 -12.90 10.08 -21.25
N ASP A 141 -13.02 9.00 -20.48
CA ASP A 141 -14.27 8.29 -20.26
C ASP A 141 -15.06 8.98 -19.14
N LEU A 142 -15.60 10.16 -19.47
CA LEU A 142 -16.21 11.08 -18.50
C LEU A 142 -17.45 10.50 -17.79
N ASP A 143 -18.24 9.69 -18.50
CA ASP A 143 -19.44 9.08 -17.93
C ASP A 143 -19.09 7.99 -16.91
N ALA A 144 -18.14 7.11 -17.26
CA ALA A 144 -17.66 6.11 -16.31
C ALA A 144 -16.92 6.76 -15.14
N ALA A 145 -16.14 7.83 -15.39
CA ALA A 145 -15.47 8.59 -14.35
C ALA A 145 -16.47 9.18 -13.33
N ALA A 146 -17.54 9.81 -13.82
CA ALA A 146 -18.58 10.39 -12.97
C ALA A 146 -19.25 9.32 -12.09
N ALA A 147 -19.61 8.17 -12.68
CA ALA A 147 -20.24 7.08 -11.96
C ALA A 147 -19.35 6.51 -10.83
N GLU A 148 -18.05 6.33 -11.09
CA GLU A 148 -17.11 5.85 -10.09
C GLU A 148 -16.86 6.88 -8.99
N LEU A 149 -16.71 8.17 -9.33
CA LEU A 149 -16.54 9.24 -8.33
C LEU A 149 -17.80 9.45 -7.48
N GLU A 150 -19.00 9.28 -8.05
CA GLU A 150 -20.26 9.27 -7.30
C GLU A 150 -20.37 8.07 -6.36
N ALA A 151 -19.87 6.90 -6.75
CA ALA A 151 -19.78 5.74 -5.87
C ALA A 151 -18.75 5.95 -4.73
N ALA A 152 -17.66 6.68 -4.99
CA ALA A 152 -16.65 7.01 -3.99
C ALA A 152 -17.17 7.99 -2.92
N LEU A 153 -17.96 9.00 -3.33
CA LEU A 153 -18.38 10.12 -2.48
C LEU A 153 -19.05 9.72 -1.15
N PRO A 154 -20.06 8.82 -1.12
CA PRO A 154 -20.69 8.42 0.14
C PRO A 154 -19.79 7.55 1.03
N LEU A 155 -18.72 6.98 0.49
CA LEU A 155 -17.78 6.11 1.20
C LEU A 155 -16.59 6.90 1.77
N ALA A 156 -16.34 8.10 1.25
CA ALA A 156 -15.22 8.92 1.64
C ALA A 156 -15.39 9.49 3.07
N PRO A 157 -14.35 9.42 3.91
CA PRO A 157 -14.33 10.15 5.18
C PRO A 157 -14.64 11.64 4.99
N ARG A 158 -15.52 12.17 5.85
CA ARG A 158 -15.99 13.55 5.77
C ARG A 158 -14.88 14.55 6.04
N ALA A 159 -14.90 15.65 5.31
CA ALA A 159 -13.95 16.75 5.47
C ALA A 159 -14.23 17.53 6.76
N GLN A 160 -13.20 17.67 7.59
CA GLN A 160 -13.20 18.56 8.75
C GLN A 160 -12.94 20.00 8.29
N THR A 161 -13.35 20.97 9.11
CA THR A 161 -13.04 22.38 8.87
C THR A 161 -11.65 22.69 9.41
N VAL A 162 -10.83 23.34 8.59
CA VAL A 162 -9.48 23.79 8.92
C VAL A 162 -9.37 25.29 8.69
N THR A 163 -8.52 25.95 9.48
CA THR A 163 -8.22 27.37 9.26
C THR A 163 -7.15 27.51 8.18
N ALA A 164 -7.50 28.13 7.06
CA ALA A 164 -6.58 28.53 6.01
C ALA A 164 -6.37 30.05 6.02
N GLN A 165 -5.37 30.53 5.29
CA GLN A 165 -5.21 31.96 5.01
C GLN A 165 -5.69 32.24 3.60
N ASP A 166 -6.52 33.26 3.43
CA ASP A 166 -6.88 33.79 2.11
C ASP A 166 -5.69 34.54 1.48
N ALA A 167 -5.86 34.98 0.23
CA ALA A 167 -4.86 35.77 -0.51
C ALA A 167 -4.45 37.07 0.21
N ASP A 168 -5.32 37.61 1.06
CA ASP A 168 -5.13 38.82 1.84
C ASP A 168 -4.46 38.56 3.22
N GLY A 169 -4.24 37.29 3.56
CA GLY A 169 -3.63 36.86 4.82
C GLY A 169 -4.60 36.76 6.01
N ASN A 170 -5.90 36.83 5.78
CA ASN A 170 -6.90 36.63 6.82
C ASN A 170 -7.15 35.14 7.06
N ALA A 171 -7.41 34.79 8.31
CA ALA A 171 -7.83 33.45 8.68
C ALA A 171 -9.27 33.20 8.23
N VAL A 172 -9.46 32.19 7.37
CA VAL A 172 -10.75 31.71 6.90
C VAL A 172 -10.93 30.24 7.29
N GLU A 173 -12.15 29.85 7.64
CA GLU A 173 -12.48 28.44 7.89
C GLU A 173 -12.97 27.79 6.59
N ILE A 174 -12.22 26.81 6.10
CA ILE A 174 -12.54 26.05 4.89
C ILE A 174 -12.62 24.56 5.21
N LYS A 175 -13.29 23.77 4.37
CA LYS A 175 -13.16 22.31 4.43
C LYS A 175 -11.74 21.92 4.04
N ASP A 176 -11.16 20.96 4.76
CA ASP A 176 -9.82 20.44 4.46
C ASP A 176 -9.74 19.96 3.00
N PRO A 177 -8.96 20.63 2.13
CA PRO A 177 -8.87 20.28 0.72
C PRO A 177 -8.30 18.88 0.48
N TYR A 178 -7.51 18.37 1.43
CA TYR A 178 -6.87 17.06 1.34
C TYR A 178 -7.71 15.96 1.98
N ALA A 179 -8.86 16.30 2.58
CA ALA A 179 -9.76 15.28 3.10
C ALA A 179 -10.37 14.45 1.95
N PRO A 180 -10.60 13.14 2.16
CA PRO A 180 -11.15 12.25 1.13
C PRO A 180 -12.43 12.76 0.46
N GLU A 181 -13.37 13.32 1.24
CA GLU A 181 -14.59 13.92 0.68
C GLU A 181 -14.27 15.02 -0.33
N CYS A 182 -13.38 15.95 0.00
CA CYS A 182 -13.04 17.06 -0.91
C CYS A 182 -12.26 16.60 -2.13
N LEU A 183 -11.35 15.63 -1.99
CA LEU A 183 -10.65 15.04 -3.13
C LEU A 183 -11.63 14.45 -4.16
N VAL A 184 -12.62 13.68 -3.69
CA VAL A 184 -13.64 13.08 -4.56
C VAL A 184 -14.51 14.16 -5.22
N ARG A 185 -14.95 15.16 -4.44
CA ARG A 185 -15.81 16.24 -4.93
C ARG A 185 -15.13 17.11 -5.98
N VAL A 186 -13.85 17.42 -5.81
CA VAL A 186 -13.06 18.18 -6.79
C VAL A 186 -12.92 17.39 -8.09
N ASN A 187 -12.59 16.09 -8.03
CA ASN A 187 -12.50 15.29 -9.26
C ASN A 187 -13.86 15.13 -9.95
N LEU A 188 -14.96 15.03 -9.18
CA LEU A 188 -16.31 15.01 -9.74
C LEU A 188 -16.67 16.35 -10.39
N TYR A 189 -16.32 17.48 -9.77
CA TYR A 189 -16.45 18.82 -10.39
C TYR A 189 -15.71 18.91 -11.72
N VAL A 190 -14.45 18.47 -11.78
CA VAL A 190 -13.66 18.48 -13.03
C VAL A 190 -14.31 17.60 -14.09
N THR A 191 -14.80 16.42 -13.71
CA THR A 191 -15.49 15.50 -14.62
C THR A 191 -16.77 16.13 -15.21
N ARG A 192 -17.62 16.71 -14.36
CA ARG A 192 -18.86 17.37 -14.82
C ARG A 192 -18.57 18.61 -15.66
N SER A 193 -17.52 19.36 -15.34
CA SER A 193 -17.09 20.52 -16.13
C SER A 193 -16.60 20.11 -17.53
N ALA A 194 -15.88 18.98 -17.63
CA ALA A 194 -15.47 18.41 -18.92
C ALA A 194 -16.69 17.95 -19.74
N GLN A 195 -17.69 17.30 -19.11
CA GLN A 195 -18.94 16.93 -19.80
C GLN A 195 -19.69 18.16 -20.34
N ALA A 196 -19.69 19.27 -19.59
CA ALA A 196 -20.29 20.52 -20.05
C ALA A 196 -19.59 21.10 -21.29
N GLN A 197 -18.27 20.97 -21.38
CA GLN A 197 -17.50 21.38 -22.55
C GLN A 197 -17.82 20.51 -23.75
N VAL A 198 -17.84 19.17 -23.60
CA VAL A 198 -18.26 18.24 -24.66
C VAL A 198 -19.65 18.59 -25.18
N ALA A 199 -20.62 18.85 -24.28
CA ALA A 199 -21.97 19.23 -24.67
C ALA A 199 -22.00 20.57 -25.43
N THR A 200 -21.17 21.54 -25.02
CA THR A 200 -21.04 22.83 -25.71
C THR A 200 -20.51 22.67 -27.12
N GLU A 201 -19.47 21.85 -27.30
CA GLU A 201 -18.87 21.55 -28.61
C GLU A 201 -19.84 20.78 -29.52
N ALA A 202 -20.68 19.92 -28.94
CA ALA A 202 -21.75 19.24 -29.64
C ALA A 202 -22.95 20.17 -29.99
N GLY A 203 -22.94 21.42 -29.53
CA GLY A 203 -24.04 22.38 -29.71
C GLY A 203 -25.23 22.16 -28.78
N ASP A 204 -25.11 21.28 -27.78
CA ASP A 204 -26.12 21.03 -26.75
C ASP A 204 -25.93 22.00 -25.57
N THR A 205 -26.46 23.20 -25.72
CA THR A 205 -26.39 24.25 -24.69
C THR A 205 -27.17 23.90 -23.42
N ALA A 206 -28.25 23.12 -23.54
CA ALA A 206 -29.05 22.69 -22.39
C ALA A 206 -28.29 21.65 -21.57
N GLY A 207 -27.72 20.63 -22.23
CA GLY A 207 -26.86 19.64 -21.58
C GLY A 207 -25.61 20.29 -20.96
N ALA A 208 -25.00 21.26 -21.64
CA ALA A 208 -23.87 22.00 -21.08
C ALA A 208 -24.23 22.76 -19.79
N GLN A 209 -25.39 23.41 -19.75
CA GLN A 209 -25.85 24.10 -18.55
C GLN A 209 -26.17 23.12 -17.41
N GLU A 210 -26.76 21.97 -17.72
CA GLU A 210 -27.03 20.93 -16.75
C GLU A 210 -25.73 20.38 -16.13
N HIS A 211 -24.75 20.02 -16.96
CA HIS A 211 -23.46 19.54 -16.49
C HIS A 211 -22.71 20.59 -15.66
N ASN A 212 -22.79 21.88 -16.02
CA ASN A 212 -22.23 22.96 -15.20
C ASN A 212 -22.92 23.07 -13.83
N ALA A 213 -24.25 22.96 -13.78
CA ALA A 213 -24.99 22.96 -12.52
C ALA A 213 -24.62 21.74 -11.65
N GLN A 214 -24.46 20.57 -12.26
CA GLN A 214 -23.98 19.35 -11.60
C GLN A 214 -22.54 19.51 -11.11
N ALA A 215 -21.66 20.19 -11.86
CA ALA A 215 -20.30 20.49 -11.42
C ALA A 215 -20.34 21.34 -10.15
N THR A 216 -21.05 22.47 -10.15
CA THR A 216 -21.18 23.32 -8.95
C THR A 216 -21.75 22.55 -7.76
N SER A 217 -22.74 21.68 -7.98
CA SER A 217 -23.28 20.81 -6.92
C SER A 217 -22.26 19.80 -6.40
N ALA A 218 -21.46 19.22 -7.30
CA ALA A 218 -20.41 18.26 -6.96
C ALA A 218 -19.35 18.88 -6.05
N ALA A 219 -18.95 20.13 -6.29
CA ALA A 219 -17.99 20.84 -5.45
C ALA A 219 -18.50 21.04 -4.01
N GLY A 220 -19.76 21.49 -3.86
CA GLY A 220 -20.36 21.75 -2.55
C GLY A 220 -19.57 22.75 -1.71
N GLU A 221 -19.30 22.39 -0.46
CA GLU A 221 -18.54 23.20 0.52
C GLU A 221 -17.02 23.04 0.39
N CYS A 222 -16.55 22.17 -0.52
CA CYS A 222 -15.12 21.99 -0.76
C CYS A 222 -14.64 23.05 -1.76
N GLU A 223 -13.56 23.72 -1.40
CA GLU A 223 -12.88 24.68 -2.27
C GLU A 223 -12.37 23.94 -3.52
N ILE A 224 -12.67 24.47 -4.70
CA ILE A 224 -12.06 23.98 -5.95
C ILE A 224 -10.79 24.79 -6.15
N PRO A 225 -9.61 24.15 -6.22
CA PRO A 225 -8.39 24.89 -6.52
C PRO A 225 -8.54 25.58 -7.88
N PRO A 226 -8.15 26.87 -8.00
CA PRO A 226 -8.17 27.55 -9.29
C PRO A 226 -7.29 26.78 -10.28
N PRO A 227 -7.70 26.64 -11.56
CA PRO A 227 -6.86 26.00 -12.55
C PRO A 227 -5.55 26.77 -12.65
N GLN A 228 -4.44 26.16 -12.23
CA GLN A 228 -3.13 26.79 -12.37
C GLN A 228 -2.86 26.92 -13.86
N SER A 229 -2.97 28.15 -14.37
CA SER A 229 -2.52 28.47 -15.71
C SER A 229 -1.03 28.16 -15.73
N ALA A 230 -0.60 27.27 -16.63
CA ALA A 230 0.80 26.98 -16.82
C ALA A 230 1.52 28.27 -17.21
N ASP A 231 2.11 28.96 -16.24
CA ASP A 231 3.06 30.02 -16.51
C ASP A 231 4.26 29.37 -17.20
N PRO A 232 4.59 29.72 -18.46
CA PRO A 232 5.70 29.10 -19.19
C PRO A 232 7.09 29.55 -18.67
N THR A 233 7.19 30.05 -17.44
CA THR A 233 8.41 30.65 -16.90
C THR A 233 8.81 30.03 -15.57
N ALA A 234 9.05 28.72 -15.56
CA ALA A 234 9.92 28.11 -14.55
C ALA A 234 10.64 26.90 -15.14
N SER A 235 11.75 27.17 -15.83
CA SER A 235 12.81 26.18 -16.06
C SER A 235 13.17 25.50 -14.72
N PRO A 236 13.30 24.17 -14.64
CA PRO A 236 13.57 23.49 -13.37
C PRO A 236 14.98 23.84 -12.90
N SER A 237 15.07 24.77 -11.96
CA SER A 237 16.30 25.03 -11.23
C SER A 237 16.49 23.90 -10.23
N GLN A 238 17.29 22.91 -10.62
CA GLN A 238 17.87 21.93 -9.71
C GLN A 238 18.57 22.67 -8.58
N THR A 239 17.94 22.75 -7.42
CA THR A 239 18.53 23.36 -6.23
C THR A 239 19.04 22.24 -5.35
N SER A 240 20.28 21.84 -5.58
CA SER A 240 21.04 20.99 -4.66
C SER A 240 21.21 21.75 -3.35
N GLN A 241 20.64 21.23 -2.26
CA GLN A 241 20.81 21.77 -0.92
C GLN A 241 22.17 21.34 -0.35
N PRO A 242 23.05 22.26 0.10
CA PRO A 242 24.32 21.89 0.73
C PRO A 242 24.10 21.58 2.23
N SER A 243 24.72 20.49 2.68
CA SER A 243 24.78 20.07 4.08
C SER A 243 25.95 20.79 4.81
N PRO A 244 25.81 21.26 6.05
CA PRO A 244 26.87 22.02 6.74
C PRO A 244 27.96 21.12 7.33
N SER A 245 29.23 21.48 7.10
CA SER A 245 30.43 20.98 7.81
C SER A 245 30.70 21.79 9.09
N PRO A 246 31.44 21.26 10.09
CA PRO A 246 32.92 21.44 10.15
C PRO A 246 33.65 20.18 10.70
N THR A 247 34.94 19.89 10.48
CA THR A 247 36.15 20.66 10.85
C THR A 247 37.40 19.95 10.28
N SER A 248 38.37 20.74 9.81
CA SER A 248 39.82 20.55 9.55
C SER A 248 40.50 19.17 9.69
N THR A 249 41.34 18.79 8.70
CA THR A 249 42.80 18.51 8.85
C THR A 249 43.47 18.20 7.49
N ALA A 250 44.42 19.07 7.13
CA ALA A 250 45.67 18.94 6.37
C ALA A 250 45.80 18.04 5.10
N ASP A 251 46.09 18.74 3.99
CA ASP A 251 47.09 18.53 2.91
C ASP A 251 48.06 17.32 2.97
N PRO A 252 48.48 16.80 1.79
CA PRO A 252 49.74 17.31 1.22
C PRO A 252 49.79 17.54 -0.31
N SER A 253 50.36 18.70 -0.69
CA SER A 253 51.34 18.99 -1.75
C SER A 253 51.57 18.00 -2.90
N SER A 254 51.49 18.49 -4.17
CA SER A 254 52.65 18.79 -5.06
C SER A 254 52.27 18.90 -6.57
N SER A 255 52.24 20.13 -7.11
CA SER A 255 52.92 20.62 -8.35
C SER A 255 52.72 19.99 -9.77
N PRO A 256 53.09 20.69 -10.90
CA PRO A 256 52.17 20.98 -12.02
C PRO A 256 52.69 20.67 -13.47
N SER A 257 51.94 21.16 -14.48
CA SER A 257 52.25 21.34 -15.94
C SER A 257 52.05 20.11 -16.85
N SER A 258 51.47 20.18 -18.08
CA SER A 258 51.73 21.13 -19.18
C SER A 258 50.64 21.06 -20.28
N SER A 259 50.28 22.21 -20.87
CA SER A 259 49.69 22.44 -22.22
C SER A 259 50.68 21.99 -23.35
N PRO A 260 50.36 21.89 -24.67
CA PRO A 260 49.51 22.82 -25.47
C PRO A 260 48.64 22.27 -26.64
N THR A 261 47.79 23.19 -27.12
CA THR A 261 46.92 23.33 -28.32
C THR A 261 47.62 23.07 -29.68
N PRO A 262 46.93 22.84 -30.83
CA PRO A 262 46.04 23.83 -31.50
C PRO A 262 44.84 23.38 -32.39
N ASP A 263 43.91 24.34 -32.53
CA ASP A 263 42.89 24.66 -33.58
C ASP A 263 43.35 24.41 -35.06
N PRO A 264 42.50 24.52 -36.15
CA PRO A 264 41.41 25.52 -36.33
C PRO A 264 40.18 25.19 -37.24
N SER A 265 39.13 26.02 -37.03
CA SER A 265 38.24 26.74 -37.99
C SER A 265 37.55 26.04 -39.19
N SER A 266 36.23 26.29 -39.34
CA SER A 266 35.63 26.99 -40.51
C SER A 266 34.19 27.48 -40.22
N SER A 267 33.98 28.79 -40.32
CA SER A 267 32.71 29.47 -40.71
C SER A 267 32.88 29.92 -42.19
N PRO A 268 31.87 30.32 -43.02
CA PRO A 268 30.82 31.32 -42.67
C PRO A 268 29.46 31.31 -43.43
N SER A 269 28.57 32.23 -43.00
CA SER A 269 27.53 32.99 -43.74
C SER A 269 26.37 32.24 -44.44
N SER A 270 25.10 32.61 -44.22
CA SER A 270 24.52 33.85 -44.80
C SER A 270 23.23 34.31 -44.10
N SER A 271 23.09 35.63 -44.04
CA SER A 271 21.95 36.43 -43.60
C SER A 271 20.70 36.26 -44.48
N ALA A 272 19.51 36.30 -43.86
CA ALA A 272 18.36 37.07 -44.34
C ALA A 272 17.25 37.10 -43.27
N SER A 273 17.05 38.26 -42.63
CA SER A 273 15.74 38.64 -42.10
C SER A 273 14.88 39.11 -43.28
N PRO A 274 13.54 39.01 -43.20
CA PRO A 274 12.82 40.13 -42.63
C PRO A 274 11.67 39.74 -41.70
N SER A 275 11.42 40.69 -40.80
CA SER A 275 10.22 40.92 -40.01
C SER A 275 8.90 40.49 -40.67
N SER A 276 8.08 39.77 -39.92
CA SER A 276 6.62 39.77 -40.03
C SER A 276 6.03 39.24 -38.72
N SER A 277 5.88 40.12 -37.73
CA SER A 277 4.77 40.00 -36.78
C SER A 277 3.51 40.49 -37.49
N PRO A 278 2.44 39.70 -37.43
CA PRO A 278 1.26 40.14 -36.70
C PRO A 278 0.96 39.07 -35.63
N GLY A 279 0.85 39.47 -34.37
CA GLY A 279 -0.45 39.90 -33.87
C GLY A 279 -0.99 38.78 -33.00
N ALA A 280 -0.84 38.94 -31.70
CA ALA A 280 -1.62 38.17 -30.74
C ALA A 280 -3.11 38.40 -31.02
N SER A 281 -3.87 37.33 -31.16
CA SER A 281 -5.13 37.11 -30.42
C SER A 281 -5.82 35.82 -30.88
N GLU A 282 -6.01 34.95 -29.88
CA GLU A 282 -7.28 34.28 -29.55
C GLU A 282 -7.89 33.30 -30.55
N SER A 283 -7.73 32.01 -30.25
CA SER A 283 -8.81 31.17 -29.73
C SER A 283 -8.33 29.73 -29.67
N ALA A 284 -7.68 29.36 -28.56
CA ALA A 284 -7.63 27.95 -28.21
C ALA A 284 -9.05 27.59 -27.76
N SER A 285 -9.79 26.89 -28.61
CA SER A 285 -11.02 26.21 -28.19
C SER A 285 -10.63 25.35 -26.98
N PRO A 286 -11.31 25.47 -25.82
CA PRO A 286 -10.98 24.63 -24.67
C PRO A 286 -11.28 23.18 -25.08
N SER A 287 -10.22 22.38 -25.22
CA SER A 287 -10.35 20.94 -25.44
C SER A 287 -11.17 20.36 -24.28
N PRO A 288 -12.12 19.45 -24.53
CA PRO A 288 -12.94 18.85 -23.47
C PRO A 288 -12.11 17.98 -22.51
N SER A 289 -10.92 17.59 -22.95
CA SER A 289 -9.89 16.90 -22.20
C SER A 289 -9.30 17.79 -21.11
N PRO A 290 -9.05 17.27 -19.89
CA PRO A 290 -8.23 17.97 -18.91
C PRO A 290 -6.92 18.43 -19.56
N THR A 291 -6.57 19.69 -19.35
CA THR A 291 -5.29 20.24 -19.87
C THR A 291 -4.12 19.49 -19.24
N PRO A 292 -2.92 19.48 -19.87
CA PRO A 292 -1.75 18.83 -19.29
C PRO A 292 -1.47 19.23 -17.83
N GLY A 293 -1.60 20.52 -17.49
CA GLY A 293 -1.43 20.97 -16.10
C GLY A 293 -2.50 20.43 -15.15
N GLN A 294 -3.76 20.36 -15.58
CA GLN A 294 -4.84 19.74 -14.78
C GLN A 294 -4.65 18.23 -14.65
N ARG A 295 -4.10 17.58 -15.68
CA ARG A 295 -3.75 16.16 -15.66
C ARG A 295 -2.69 15.88 -14.61
N ASP A 296 -1.61 16.65 -14.59
CA ASP A 296 -0.56 16.54 -13.59
C ASP A 296 -1.10 16.75 -12.17
N GLU A 297 -2.01 17.71 -11.98
CA GLU A 297 -2.64 17.96 -10.67
C GLU A 297 -3.57 16.82 -10.24
N LEU A 298 -4.40 16.30 -11.15
CA LEU A 298 -5.25 15.14 -10.89
C LEU A 298 -4.41 13.92 -10.50
N GLU A 299 -3.30 13.71 -11.18
CA GLU A 299 -2.37 12.64 -10.89
C GLU A 299 -1.70 12.83 -9.52
N GLN A 300 -1.24 14.04 -9.22
CA GLN A 300 -0.67 14.36 -7.92
C GLN A 300 -1.67 14.12 -6.79
N ARG A 301 -2.90 14.64 -6.90
CA ARG A 301 -3.95 14.41 -5.90
C ARG A 301 -4.28 12.93 -5.76
N ASN A 302 -4.30 12.19 -6.87
CA ASN A 302 -4.53 10.75 -6.84
C ASN A 302 -3.38 10.03 -6.13
N ASN A 303 -2.14 10.43 -6.35
CA ASN A 303 -0.99 9.87 -5.66
C ASN A 303 -1.03 10.21 -4.16
N ASP A 304 -1.28 11.47 -3.80
CA ASP A 304 -1.43 11.91 -2.41
C ASP A 304 -2.56 11.16 -1.69
N ALA A 305 -3.68 10.94 -2.37
CA ALA A 305 -4.79 10.13 -1.87
C ALA A 305 -4.41 8.66 -1.65
N ASN A 306 -3.33 8.17 -2.27
CA ASN A 306 -2.84 6.79 -2.13
C ASN A 306 -1.67 6.68 -1.15
N GLU A 307 -0.91 7.74 -0.93
CA GLU A 307 0.08 7.81 0.14
C GLU A 307 -0.64 7.75 1.51
N GLY A 308 -0.07 6.99 2.45
CA GLY A 308 -0.64 6.85 3.79
C GLY A 308 -0.54 8.16 4.57
N ASP A 309 -1.33 8.29 5.64
CA ASP A 309 -1.52 9.43 6.55
C ASP A 309 -0.25 9.86 7.35
N GLY A 310 0.94 9.81 6.73
CA GLY A 310 2.25 9.97 7.36
C GLY A 310 2.89 11.34 7.18
N SER A 311 2.29 12.25 6.42
CA SER A 311 2.81 13.60 6.20
C SER A 311 1.81 14.60 6.74
N GLY A 312 1.97 14.91 8.03
CA GLY A 312 1.17 15.91 8.72
C GLY A 312 1.08 17.20 7.94
N VAL A 313 -0.13 17.75 7.94
CA VAL A 313 -0.49 19.15 7.66
C VAL A 313 0.74 20.05 7.69
N SER A 314 1.30 20.34 6.51
CA SER A 314 2.23 21.46 6.38
C SER A 314 1.39 22.72 6.48
N SER A 315 1.19 23.20 7.70
CA SER A 315 0.69 24.53 7.99
C SER A 315 1.62 25.54 7.31
N GLY A 316 1.22 26.08 6.15
CA GLY A 316 2.02 27.12 5.50
C GLY A 316 1.89 27.28 3.99
N ARG A 317 0.98 26.58 3.30
CA ARG A 317 0.67 26.95 1.91
C ARG A 317 -0.34 28.09 1.91
N ARG A 318 0.05 29.23 1.32
CA ARG A 318 -0.88 30.30 0.90
C ARG A 318 -1.68 29.73 -0.28
N TRP A 319 -3.00 29.85 -0.19
CA TRP A 319 -3.92 29.49 -1.26
C TRP A 319 -4.39 30.76 -1.95
#